data_AF-A0A2N0I1B4-F1
#
_entry.id   AF-A0A2N0I1B4-F1
#
_cell.length_a   1.000
_cell.length_b   1.000
_cell.length_c   1.000
_cell.angle_alpha   90.00
_cell.angle_beta   90.00
_cell.angle_gamma   90.00
#
_symmetry.space_group_name_H-M   'P 1'
#
loop_
_entity.id
_entity.type
_entity.pdbx_description
1 polymer ?
#
loop_
_entity_poly.entity_id
_entity_poly.type
_entity_poly.pdbx_seq_one_letter_code
_entity_poly.pdbx_strand_id
1 'polypeptide(L)'
;MPQISQLAATYASQIFWMLAFFGFIYFVIGRGMVPKVMATVEARDKQIADDLAAADAARAAADAEEEAWRTADNARRAEAQAVIAKAKADAAAASEKRLAAAATVVDGRLAEADARIAAARDGALGEIETVASEAAAAIAQRVAGLSVDAKAANAAVKEAFHG
;
A
#
# COMPACT_ATOMS: atom_id res chain seq x y z
N MET A 1 109.98 -19.49 -30.38
CA MET A 1 109.66 -19.80 -28.97
C MET A 1 108.39 -20.66 -28.93
N PRO A 2 108.51 -21.99 -28.82
CA PRO A 2 107.40 -22.94 -29.01
C PRO A 2 106.32 -22.93 -27.90
N GLN A 3 106.50 -22.15 -26.82
CA GLN A 3 105.53 -22.11 -25.71
C GLN A 3 104.32 -21.19 -25.95
N ILE A 4 104.47 -20.11 -26.75
CA ILE A 4 103.36 -19.18 -27.04
C ILE A 4 102.30 -19.83 -27.96
N SER A 5 102.73 -20.66 -28.90
CA SER A 5 101.82 -21.41 -29.79
C SER A 5 101.03 -22.50 -29.07
N GLN A 6 101.60 -23.11 -28.02
CA GLN A 6 100.89 -24.11 -27.21
C GLN A 6 99.79 -23.49 -26.34
N LEU A 7 100.01 -22.28 -25.80
CA LEU A 7 98.99 -21.53 -25.08
C LEU A 7 97.78 -21.23 -25.98
N ALA A 8 98.00 -20.69 -27.18
CA ALA A 8 96.93 -20.37 -28.13
C ALA A 8 96.08 -21.59 -28.50
N ALA A 9 96.70 -22.76 -28.73
CA ALA A 9 95.97 -24.00 -29.04
C ALA A 9 95.11 -24.49 -27.86
N THR A 10 95.61 -24.34 -26.63
CA THR A 10 94.90 -24.78 -25.42
C THR A 10 93.71 -23.86 -25.12
N TYR A 11 93.92 -22.54 -25.20
CA TYR A 11 92.86 -21.55 -25.07
C TYR A 11 91.81 -21.67 -26.18
N ALA A 12 92.22 -21.95 -27.43
CA ALA A 12 91.28 -22.17 -28.53
C ALA A 12 90.38 -23.39 -28.28
N SER A 13 90.93 -24.50 -27.78
CA SER A 13 90.14 -25.69 -27.40
C SER A 13 89.18 -25.41 -26.25
N GLN A 14 89.64 -24.71 -25.21
CA GLN A 14 88.81 -24.35 -24.07
C GLN A 14 87.66 -23.41 -24.47
N ILE A 15 87.94 -22.41 -25.31
CA ILE A 15 86.93 -21.50 -25.85
C ILE A 15 85.95 -22.24 -26.76
N PHE A 16 86.44 -23.14 -27.61
CA PHE A 16 85.60 -23.96 -28.50
C PHE A 16 84.59 -24.79 -27.70
N TRP A 17 85.05 -25.57 -26.72
CA TRP A 17 84.16 -26.40 -25.90
C TRP A 17 83.23 -25.55 -25.03
N MET A 18 83.72 -24.43 -24.49
CA MET A 18 82.87 -23.47 -23.76
C MET A 18 81.72 -22.99 -24.63
N LEU A 19 82.00 -22.52 -25.85
CA LEU A 19 80.96 -22.05 -26.78
C LEU A 19 80.05 -23.19 -27.23
N ALA A 20 80.57 -24.40 -27.42
CA ALA A 20 79.77 -25.57 -27.79
C ALA A 20 78.76 -25.93 -26.69
N PHE A 21 79.19 -26.05 -25.43
CA PHE A 21 78.30 -26.35 -24.31
C PHE A 21 77.37 -25.18 -23.99
N PHE A 22 77.88 -23.94 -24.02
CA PHE A 22 77.05 -22.76 -23.83
C PHE A 22 75.95 -22.67 -24.89
N GLY A 23 76.31 -22.84 -26.17
CA GLY A 23 75.35 -22.86 -27.27
C GLY A 23 74.32 -23.96 -27.09
N PHE A 24 74.75 -25.19 -26.78
CA PHE A 24 73.85 -26.31 -26.52
C PHE A 24 72.84 -25.99 -25.40
N ILE A 25 73.31 -25.53 -24.24
CA ILE A 25 72.45 -25.17 -23.10
C ILE A 25 71.53 -24.00 -23.46
N TYR A 26 72.05 -22.97 -24.15
CA TYR A 26 71.28 -21.81 -24.59
C TYR A 26 70.10 -22.22 -25.47
N PHE A 27 70.32 -23.10 -26.46
CA PHE A 27 69.23 -23.60 -27.31
C PHE A 27 68.26 -24.51 -26.56
N VAL A 28 68.74 -25.38 -25.66
CA VAL A 28 67.87 -26.24 -24.84
C VAL A 28 66.96 -25.40 -23.94
N ILE A 29 67.48 -24.38 -23.26
CA ILE A 29 66.69 -23.51 -22.40
C ILE A 29 65.78 -22.60 -23.24
N GLY A 30 66.34 -21.93 -24.25
CA GLY A 30 65.61 -20.96 -25.07
C GLY A 30 64.51 -21.59 -25.91
N ARG A 31 64.74 -22.77 -26.50
CA ARG A 31 63.75 -23.47 -27.33
C ARG A 31 62.88 -24.45 -26.55
N GLY A 32 63.34 -24.90 -25.37
CA GLY A 32 62.66 -25.92 -24.57
C GLY A 32 61.96 -25.39 -23.32
N MET A 33 62.68 -24.74 -22.41
CA MET A 33 62.14 -24.32 -21.11
C MET A 33 61.38 -22.99 -21.18
N VAL A 34 61.96 -21.97 -21.82
CA VAL A 34 61.36 -20.63 -21.95
C VAL A 34 59.93 -20.68 -22.49
N PRO A 35 59.62 -21.37 -23.62
CA PRO A 35 58.25 -21.41 -24.12
C PRO A 35 57.26 -22.10 -23.17
N LYS A 36 57.69 -23.09 -22.38
CA LYS A 36 56.84 -23.74 -21.37
C LYS A 36 56.48 -22.80 -20.22
N VAL A 37 57.44 -22.00 -19.77
CA VAL A 37 57.21 -20.99 -18.72
C VAL A 37 56.25 -19.92 -19.24
N MET A 38 56.50 -19.41 -20.45
CA MET A 38 55.63 -18.40 -21.07
C MET A 38 54.20 -18.91 -21.25
N ALA A 39 54.01 -20.14 -21.73
CA ALA A 39 52.68 -20.74 -21.85
C ALA A 39 51.95 -20.85 -20.50
N THR A 40 52.68 -21.10 -19.40
CA THR A 40 52.08 -21.18 -18.06
C THR A 40 51.68 -19.80 -17.55
N VAL A 41 52.49 -18.77 -17.82
CA VAL A 41 52.18 -17.38 -17.48
C VAL A 41 50.94 -16.93 -18.26
N GLU A 42 50.93 -17.14 -19.58
CA GLU A 42 49.79 -16.77 -20.43
C GLU A 42 48.49 -17.49 -20.03
N ALA A 43 48.57 -18.78 -19.68
CA ALA A 43 47.41 -19.52 -19.19
C ALA A 43 46.85 -18.92 -17.88
N ARG A 44 47.72 -18.49 -16.96
CA ARG A 44 47.30 -17.83 -15.72
C ARG A 44 46.73 -16.45 -15.96
N ASP A 45 47.37 -15.65 -16.80
CA ASP A 45 46.90 -14.30 -17.13
C ASP A 45 45.52 -14.38 -17.80
N LYS A 46 45.35 -15.34 -18.72
CA LYS A 46 44.06 -15.63 -19.33
C LYS A 46 43.02 -16.05 -18.30
N GLN A 47 43.36 -16.97 -17.40
CA GLN A 47 42.44 -17.43 -16.37
C GLN A 47 42.00 -16.27 -15.46
N ILE A 48 42.94 -15.43 -15.02
CA ILE A 48 42.65 -14.25 -14.18
C ILE A 48 41.75 -13.27 -14.94
N ALA A 49 42.02 -13.02 -16.22
CA ALA A 49 41.19 -12.14 -17.04
C ALA A 49 39.77 -12.70 -17.23
N ASP A 50 39.64 -13.99 -17.50
CA ASP A 50 38.36 -14.68 -17.68
C ASP A 50 37.57 -14.69 -16.35
N ASP A 51 38.23 -14.93 -15.20
CA ASP A 51 37.62 -14.90 -13.87
C ASP A 51 37.17 -13.49 -13.48
N LEU A 52 37.96 -12.46 -13.77
CA LEU A 52 37.61 -11.07 -13.51
C LEU A 52 36.42 -10.64 -14.36
N ALA A 53 36.42 -10.98 -15.66
CA ALA A 53 35.30 -10.69 -16.56
C ALA A 53 34.01 -11.39 -16.09
N ALA A 54 34.11 -12.64 -15.63
CA ALA A 54 32.97 -13.37 -15.08
C ALA A 54 32.44 -12.72 -13.79
N ALA A 55 33.33 -12.27 -12.90
CA ALA A 55 32.96 -11.58 -11.68
C ALA A 55 32.26 -10.23 -11.95
N ASP A 56 32.79 -9.44 -12.88
CA ASP A 56 32.19 -8.17 -13.29
C ASP A 56 30.82 -8.37 -13.94
N ALA A 57 30.69 -9.38 -14.81
CA ALA A 57 29.40 -9.73 -15.42
C ALA A 57 28.37 -10.19 -14.38
N ALA A 58 28.79 -11.02 -13.42
CA ALA A 58 27.92 -11.47 -12.32
C ALA A 58 27.48 -10.30 -11.44
N ARG A 59 28.39 -9.36 -11.14
CA ARG A 59 28.09 -8.14 -10.38
C ARG A 59 27.10 -7.25 -11.14
N ALA A 60 27.34 -6.99 -12.41
CA ALA A 60 26.45 -6.18 -13.23
C ALA A 60 25.04 -6.80 -13.33
N ALA A 61 24.95 -8.12 -13.46
CA ALA A 61 23.67 -8.83 -13.46
C ALA A 61 22.95 -8.72 -12.10
N ALA A 62 23.67 -8.84 -10.99
CA ALA A 62 23.11 -8.69 -9.65
C ALA A 62 22.60 -7.25 -9.40
N ASP A 63 23.38 -6.24 -9.77
CA ASP A 63 23.01 -4.83 -9.63
C ASP A 63 21.75 -4.50 -10.47
N ALA A 64 21.67 -5.04 -11.70
CA ALA A 64 20.51 -4.87 -12.57
C ALA A 64 19.23 -5.53 -12.01
N GLU A 65 19.35 -6.76 -11.46
CA GLU A 65 18.22 -7.45 -10.83
C GLU A 65 17.79 -6.73 -9.54
N GLU A 66 18.74 -6.23 -8.75
CA GLU A 66 18.42 -5.45 -7.55
C GLU A 66 17.67 -4.15 -7.91
N GLU A 67 18.11 -3.43 -8.94
CA GLU A 67 17.42 -2.22 -9.41
C GLU A 67 16.01 -2.51 -9.93
N ALA A 68 15.86 -3.58 -10.71
CA ALA A 68 14.56 -4.05 -11.20
C ALA A 68 13.63 -4.44 -10.04
N TRP A 69 14.15 -5.18 -9.06
CA TRP A 69 13.41 -5.56 -7.86
C TRP A 69 12.98 -4.35 -7.03
N ARG A 70 13.88 -3.39 -6.78
CA ARG A 70 13.58 -2.14 -6.06
C ARG A 70 12.50 -1.33 -6.77
N THR A 71 12.56 -1.24 -8.09
CA THR A 71 11.57 -0.54 -8.91
C THR A 71 10.20 -1.23 -8.83
N ALA A 72 10.16 -2.56 -8.94
CA ALA A 72 8.95 -3.34 -8.81
C ALA A 72 8.36 -3.28 -7.40
N ASP A 73 9.16 -3.33 -6.34
CA ASP A 73 8.70 -3.19 -4.96
C ASP A 73 8.07 -1.82 -4.70
N ASN A 74 8.73 -0.75 -5.16
CA ASN A 74 8.19 0.62 -5.04
C ASN A 74 6.87 0.78 -5.80
N ALA A 75 6.78 0.25 -7.02
CA ALA A 75 5.54 0.26 -7.80
C ALA A 75 4.41 -0.51 -7.09
N ARG A 76 4.69 -1.72 -6.58
CA ARG A 76 3.72 -2.52 -5.83
C ARG A 76 3.26 -1.84 -4.55
N ARG A 77 4.17 -1.17 -3.82
CA ARG A 77 3.81 -0.38 -2.64
C ARG A 77 2.90 0.79 -3.00
N ALA A 78 3.20 1.51 -4.08
CA ALA A 78 2.37 2.61 -4.56
C ALA A 78 0.97 2.12 -4.96
N GLU A 79 0.89 1.01 -5.69
CA GLU A 79 -0.37 0.36 -6.06
C GLU A 79 -1.18 -0.08 -4.84
N ALA A 80 -0.54 -0.70 -3.85
CA ALA A 80 -1.19 -1.10 -2.61
C ALA A 80 -1.77 0.11 -1.86
N GLN A 81 -1.03 1.21 -1.75
CA GLN A 81 -1.52 2.45 -1.14
C GLN A 81 -2.69 3.04 -1.93
N ALA A 82 -2.64 3.01 -3.27
CA ALA A 82 -3.73 3.46 -4.12
C ALA A 82 -5.01 2.62 -3.94
N VAL A 83 -4.88 1.30 -3.83
CA VAL A 83 -6.01 0.39 -3.55
C VAL A 83 -6.60 0.67 -2.17
N ILE A 84 -5.76 0.87 -1.14
CA ILE A 84 -6.23 1.21 0.21
C ILE A 84 -6.96 2.56 0.20
N ALA A 85 -6.40 3.57 -0.46
CA ALA A 85 -7.01 4.89 -0.56
C ALA A 85 -8.37 4.83 -1.28
N LYS A 86 -8.45 4.10 -2.40
CA LYS A 86 -9.69 3.88 -3.13
C LYS A 86 -10.73 3.15 -2.26
N ALA A 87 -10.35 2.07 -1.61
CA ALA A 87 -11.26 1.32 -0.73
C ALA A 87 -11.79 2.18 0.44
N LYS A 88 -10.94 3.04 1.02
CA LYS A 88 -11.37 4.00 2.05
C LYS A 88 -12.35 5.03 1.50
N ALA A 89 -12.10 5.58 0.32
CA ALA A 89 -13.00 6.53 -0.32
C ALA A 89 -14.36 5.89 -0.64
N ASP A 90 -14.36 4.68 -1.21
CA ASP A 90 -15.57 3.92 -1.52
C ASP A 90 -16.36 3.60 -0.24
N ALA A 91 -15.67 3.20 0.84
CA ALA A 91 -16.30 2.92 2.13
C ALA A 91 -16.89 4.18 2.78
N ALA A 92 -16.22 5.33 2.68
CA ALA A 92 -16.72 6.61 3.16
C ALA A 92 -18.00 7.02 2.41
N ALA A 93 -17.97 6.98 1.08
CA ALA A 93 -19.13 7.29 0.24
C ALA A 93 -20.31 6.34 0.51
N ALA A 94 -20.06 5.05 0.69
CA ALA A 94 -21.10 4.08 1.05
C ALA A 94 -21.68 4.36 2.45
N SER A 95 -20.85 4.78 3.40
CA SER A 95 -21.29 5.14 4.75
C SER A 95 -22.13 6.41 4.75
N GLU A 96 -21.72 7.45 4.02
CA GLU A 96 -22.50 8.68 3.84
C GLU A 96 -23.87 8.39 3.22
N LYS A 97 -23.93 7.56 2.18
CA LYS A 97 -25.18 7.16 1.54
C LYS A 97 -26.11 6.43 2.51
N ARG A 98 -25.57 5.50 3.32
CA ARG A 98 -26.34 4.78 4.34
C ARG A 98 -26.82 5.72 5.44
N LEU A 99 -25.99 6.65 5.88
CA LEU A 99 -26.34 7.63 6.90
C LEU A 99 -27.45 8.56 6.41
N ALA A 100 -27.36 9.07 5.17
CA ALA A 100 -28.38 9.89 4.56
C ALA A 100 -29.73 9.14 4.43
N ALA A 101 -29.70 7.88 3.98
CA ALA A 101 -30.90 7.06 3.91
C ALA A 101 -31.51 6.80 5.31
N ALA A 102 -30.67 6.53 6.31
CA ALA A 102 -31.13 6.35 7.69
C ALA A 102 -31.74 7.64 8.26
N ALA A 103 -31.14 8.80 7.98
CA ALA A 103 -31.68 10.10 8.38
C ALA A 103 -33.08 10.32 7.80
N THR A 104 -33.29 10.06 6.50
CA THR A 104 -34.62 10.16 5.87
C THR A 104 -35.66 9.25 6.54
N VAL A 105 -35.28 8.01 6.90
CA VAL A 105 -36.17 7.09 7.61
C VAL A 105 -36.51 7.60 9.01
N VAL A 106 -35.53 8.15 9.73
CA VAL A 106 -35.74 8.72 11.07
C VAL A 106 -36.66 9.95 11.00
N ASP A 107 -36.42 10.85 10.04
CA ASP A 107 -37.26 12.05 9.83
C ASP A 107 -38.71 11.67 9.50
N GLY A 108 -38.91 10.64 8.66
CA GLY A 108 -40.24 10.12 8.38
C GLY A 108 -40.95 9.57 9.62
N ARG A 109 -40.23 8.81 10.46
CA ARG A 109 -40.78 8.29 11.73
C ARG A 109 -41.09 9.39 12.73
N LEU A 110 -40.29 10.46 12.78
CA LEU A 110 -40.57 11.63 13.61
C LEU A 110 -41.85 12.32 13.15
N ALA A 111 -41.99 12.56 11.84
CA ALA A 111 -43.21 13.16 11.29
C ALA A 111 -44.47 12.31 11.58
N GLU A 112 -44.39 10.98 11.44
CA GLU A 112 -45.48 10.07 11.80
C GLU A 112 -45.80 10.10 13.31
N ALA A 113 -44.78 10.17 14.16
CA ALA A 113 -44.96 10.25 15.60
C ALA A 113 -45.60 11.59 16.01
N ASP A 114 -45.17 12.71 15.42
CA ASP A 114 -45.73 14.04 15.66
C ASP A 114 -47.19 14.10 15.21
N ALA A 115 -47.53 13.54 14.05
CA ALA A 115 -48.90 13.45 13.57
C ALA A 115 -49.79 12.63 14.52
N ARG A 116 -49.28 11.51 15.05
CA ARG A 116 -49.99 10.70 16.06
C ARG A 116 -50.17 11.45 17.38
N ILE A 117 -49.16 12.19 17.84
CA ILE A 117 -49.25 13.00 19.06
C ILE A 117 -50.29 14.11 18.88
N ALA A 118 -50.29 14.80 17.73
CA ALA A 118 -51.29 15.81 17.41
C ALA A 118 -52.71 15.22 17.39
N ALA A 119 -52.91 14.09 16.71
CA ALA A 119 -54.21 13.40 16.67
C ALA A 119 -54.68 12.96 18.07
N ALA A 120 -53.77 12.42 18.90
CA ALA A 120 -54.10 12.04 20.27
C ALA A 120 -54.45 13.26 21.15
N ARG A 121 -53.73 14.37 20.97
CA ARG A 121 -54.01 15.65 21.66
C ARG A 121 -55.39 16.18 21.28
N ASP A 122 -55.70 16.23 19.99
CA ASP A 122 -56.97 16.76 19.50
C ASP A 122 -58.15 15.86 19.92
N GLY A 123 -57.94 14.54 19.92
CA GLY A 123 -58.90 13.60 20.49
C GLY A 123 -59.14 13.83 21.98
N ALA A 124 -58.08 13.98 22.78
CA ALA A 124 -58.20 14.25 24.21
C ALA A 124 -58.88 15.59 24.51
N LEU A 125 -58.64 16.64 23.71
CA LEU A 125 -59.35 17.91 23.82
C LEU A 125 -60.85 17.76 23.53
N GLY A 126 -61.23 16.99 22.51
CA GLY A 126 -62.65 16.70 22.22
C GLY A 126 -63.37 15.92 23.34
N GLU A 127 -62.67 14.96 23.97
CA GLU A 127 -63.19 14.26 25.15
C GLU A 127 -63.38 15.22 26.34
N ILE A 128 -62.43 16.13 26.57
CA ILE A 128 -62.56 17.16 27.62
C ILE A 128 -63.73 18.10 27.34
N GLU A 129 -63.93 18.56 26.10
CA GLU A 129 -65.10 19.38 25.72
C GLU A 129 -66.41 18.66 26.02
N THR A 130 -66.49 17.37 25.73
CA THR A 130 -67.67 16.53 25.99
C THR A 130 -67.94 16.38 27.49
N VAL A 131 -66.91 16.03 28.27
CA VAL A 131 -67.04 15.92 29.74
C VAL A 131 -67.39 17.27 30.36
N ALA A 132 -66.82 18.37 29.88
CA ALA A 132 -67.10 19.71 30.37
C ALA A 132 -68.54 20.16 30.07
N SER A 133 -69.09 19.83 28.88
CA SER A 133 -70.48 20.14 28.54
C SER A 133 -71.48 19.34 29.35
N GLU A 134 -71.21 18.05 29.56
CA GLU A 134 -72.02 17.19 30.45
C GLU A 134 -72.00 17.71 31.89
N ALA A 135 -70.82 18.06 32.41
CA ALA A 135 -70.66 18.62 33.75
C ALA A 135 -71.37 19.97 33.90
N ALA A 136 -71.24 20.88 32.91
CA ALA A 136 -71.90 22.18 32.92
C ALA A 136 -73.43 22.06 32.88
N ALA A 137 -73.96 21.15 32.05
CA ALA A 137 -75.39 20.88 31.99
C ALA A 137 -75.92 20.32 33.32
N ALA A 138 -75.20 19.38 33.94
CA ALA A 138 -75.54 18.83 35.24
C ALA A 138 -75.54 19.89 36.36
N ILE A 139 -74.56 20.80 36.35
CA ILE A 139 -74.50 21.92 37.31
C ILE A 139 -75.66 22.89 37.09
N ALA A 140 -75.96 23.27 35.85
CA ALA A 140 -77.07 24.17 35.52
C ALA A 140 -78.42 23.60 35.98
N GLN A 141 -78.63 22.29 35.78
CA GLN A 141 -79.81 21.59 36.26
C GLN A 141 -79.90 21.60 37.79
N ARG A 142 -78.78 21.36 38.49
CA ARG A 142 -78.75 21.26 39.95
C ARG A 142 -78.86 22.61 40.67
N VAL A 143 -78.33 23.68 40.09
CA VAL A 143 -78.28 25.03 40.71
C VAL A 143 -79.47 25.90 40.31
N ALA A 144 -79.84 25.89 39.03
CA ALA A 144 -80.87 26.78 38.49
C ALA A 144 -82.20 26.06 38.14
N GLY A 145 -82.24 24.72 38.20
CA GLY A 145 -83.42 23.94 37.81
C GLY A 145 -83.71 23.96 36.31
N LEU A 146 -82.79 24.49 35.50
CA LEU A 146 -82.94 24.63 34.05
C LEU A 146 -82.43 23.37 33.34
N SER A 147 -83.28 22.79 32.48
CA SER A 147 -82.85 21.72 31.57
C SER A 147 -82.20 22.35 30.35
N VAL A 148 -80.88 22.22 30.22
CA VAL A 148 -80.13 22.73 29.07
C VAL A 148 -80.08 21.65 27.99
N ASP A 149 -80.44 21.99 26.76
CA ASP A 149 -80.31 21.09 25.61
C ASP A 149 -78.85 20.78 25.31
N ALA A 150 -78.54 19.53 24.97
CA ALA A 150 -77.17 19.06 24.76
C ALA A 150 -76.46 19.80 23.60
N LYS A 151 -77.18 20.26 22.57
CA LYS A 151 -76.56 21.09 21.52
C LYS A 151 -76.21 22.49 22.03
N ALA A 152 -77.06 23.08 22.87
CA ALA A 152 -76.81 24.40 23.43
C ALA A 152 -75.64 24.39 24.44
N ALA A 153 -75.55 23.35 25.27
CA ALA A 153 -74.44 23.18 26.21
C ALA A 153 -73.09 22.98 25.49
N ASN A 154 -73.05 22.13 24.45
CA ASN A 154 -71.86 21.94 23.64
C ASN A 154 -71.43 23.22 22.91
N ALA A 155 -72.36 23.98 22.35
CA ALA A 155 -72.06 25.24 21.68
C ALA A 155 -71.44 26.28 22.64
N ALA A 156 -72.01 26.43 23.83
CA ALA A 156 -71.53 27.39 24.83
C ALA A 156 -70.15 27.02 25.41
N VAL A 157 -69.92 25.73 25.69
CA VAL A 157 -68.61 25.25 26.17
C VAL A 157 -67.55 25.42 25.08
N LYS A 158 -67.89 25.11 23.83
CA LYS A 158 -67.00 25.29 22.69
C LYS A 158 -66.63 26.75 22.45
N GLU A 159 -67.57 27.67 22.62
CA GLU A 159 -67.31 29.11 22.56
C GLU A 159 -66.39 29.58 23.71
N ALA A 160 -66.53 29.00 24.91
CA ALA A 160 -65.66 29.30 26.04
C ALA A 160 -64.24 28.70 25.94
N PHE A 161 -64.06 27.59 25.20
CA PHE A 161 -62.75 26.96 24.97
C PHE A 161 -61.97 27.58 23.79
N HIS A 162 -62.65 28.24 22.86
CA HIS A 162 -62.04 28.83 21.66
C HIS A 162 -62.07 30.36 21.58
N GLY A 163 -62.77 31.04 22.50
CA GLY A 163 -62.74 32.50 22.68
C GLY A 163 -61.54 32.95 23.51
#